data_AF-B4FUU2-F1
#
_entry.id   AF-B4FUU2-F1
#
_cell.length_a   1.000
_cell.length_b   1.000
_cell.length_c   1.000
_cell.angle_alpha   90.00
_cell.angle_beta   90.00
_cell.angle_gamma   90.00
#
_symmetry.space_group_name_H-M   'P 1'
#
loop_
_entity.id
_entity.type
_entity.pdbx_description
1 polymer ?
#
loop_
_entity_poly.entity_id
_entity_poly.type
_entity_poly.pdbx_seq_one_letter_code
_entity_poly.pdbx_strand_id
1 'polypeptide(L)'
;MVQAVEAPDVVRNKVSFSVFGLEGAVSLKGKLNVLDSKWIQVVFEAPELKVGSLGFQYGGESEVKLEITYVDEKIRLGRGSRGSLFVFLRR
;
A
#
# COMPACT_ATOMS: atom_id res chain seq x y z
N MET A 1 -6.54 -8.19 -32.20
CA MET A 1 -5.65 -8.21 -31.03
C MET A 1 -5.88 -6.90 -30.30
N VAL A 2 -6.51 -6.92 -29.13
CA VAL A 2 -6.75 -5.71 -28.33
C VAL A 2 -5.84 -5.83 -27.12
N GLN A 3 -4.93 -4.88 -26.98
CA GLN A 3 -3.99 -4.80 -25.88
C GLN A 3 -4.25 -3.47 -25.18
N ALA A 4 -4.70 -3.52 -23.93
CA ALA A 4 -4.94 -2.36 -23.10
C ALA A 4 -3.83 -2.27 -22.06
N VAL A 5 -3.30 -1.06 -21.87
CA VAL A 5 -2.40 -0.74 -20.76
C VAL A 5 -3.27 -0.17 -19.65
N GLU A 6 -3.52 -0.95 -18.61
CA GLU A 6 -4.17 -0.45 -17.39
C GLU A 6 -3.14 0.26 -16.51
N ALA A 7 -3.48 1.47 -16.05
CA ALA A 7 -2.63 2.24 -15.14
C ALA A 7 -2.38 1.44 -13.85
N PRO A 8 -1.21 1.60 -13.19
CA PRO A 8 -0.89 0.77 -12.04
C PRO A 8 -1.86 1.07 -10.89
N ASP A 9 -2.75 0.13 -10.64
CA ASP A 9 -3.62 0.06 -9.47
C ASP A 9 -2.89 -0.57 -8.26
N VAL A 10 -1.59 -0.83 -8.38
CA VAL A 10 -0.81 -1.51 -7.35
C VAL A 10 -0.30 -0.52 -6.31
N VAL A 11 -0.70 -0.73 -5.05
CA VAL A 11 -0.16 -0.02 -3.88
C VAL A 11 0.83 -0.93 -3.17
N ARG A 12 2.00 -0.39 -2.85
CA ARG A 12 3.03 -1.09 -2.07
C ARG A 12 3.40 -0.26 -0.85
N ASN A 13 3.50 -0.92 0.30
CA ASN A 13 4.05 -0.32 1.50
C ASN A 13 5.16 -1.22 2.03
N LYS A 14 6.29 -0.64 2.43
CA LYS A 14 7.40 -1.37 3.04
C LYS A 14 7.82 -0.62 4.30
N VAL A 15 7.76 -1.29 5.43
CA VAL A 15 8.28 -0.81 6.71
C VAL A 15 9.49 -1.64 7.04
N SER A 16 10.67 -1.01 7.07
CA SER A 16 11.92 -1.67 7.47
C SER A 16 12.19 -1.40 8.95
N PHE A 17 12.73 -2.37 9.67
CA PHE A 17 13.01 -2.28 11.10
C PHE A 17 14.28 -3.05 11.45
N SER A 18 14.88 -2.71 12.59
CA SER A 18 16.03 -3.40 13.16
C SER A 18 15.77 -3.72 14.62
N VAL A 19 15.94 -4.98 15.01
CA VAL A 19 15.73 -5.44 16.39
C VAL A 19 16.94 -6.27 16.82
N PHE A 20 17.65 -5.85 17.87
CA PHE A 20 18.88 -6.48 18.36
C PHE A 20 19.96 -6.69 17.27
N GLY A 21 20.05 -5.77 16.29
CA GLY A 21 21.01 -5.85 15.18
C GLY A 21 20.58 -6.75 14.02
N LEU A 22 19.38 -7.33 14.09
CA LEU A 22 18.78 -8.11 13.03
C LEU A 22 17.83 -7.23 12.21
N GLU A 23 18.14 -7.10 10.92
CA GLU A 23 17.31 -6.35 9.97
C GLU A 23 16.09 -7.17 9.53
N GLY A 24 14.96 -6.49 9.46
CA GLY A 24 13.71 -7.04 8.96
C GLY A 24 12.88 -6.01 8.20
N ALA A 25 11.88 -6.50 7.46
CA ALA A 25 10.91 -5.66 6.79
C ALA A 25 9.55 -6.34 6.70
N VAL A 26 8.50 -5.56 6.91
CA VAL A 26 7.13 -5.91 6.55
C VAL A 26 6.81 -5.24 5.22
N SER A 27 6.33 -6.03 4.26
CA SER A 27 5.89 -5.54 2.96
C SER A 27 4.42 -5.87 2.74
N LEU A 28 3.67 -4.90 2.26
CA LEU A 28 2.28 -5.02 1.85
C LEU A 28 2.19 -4.72 0.36
N LYS A 29 1.39 -5.52 -0.32
CA LYS A 29 1.01 -5.32 -1.72
C LYS A 29 -0.50 -5.36 -1.79
N GLY A 30 -1.10 -4.40 -2.48
CA GLY A 30 -2.54 -4.31 -2.59
C GLY A 30 -2.99 -3.70 -3.89
N LYS A 31 -4.28 -3.87 -4.16
CA LYS A 31 -4.99 -3.33 -5.32
C LYS A 31 -5.80 -2.12 -4.90
N LEU A 32 -5.65 -1.02 -5.62
CA LEU A 32 -6.38 0.22 -5.47
C LEU A 32 -7.62 0.20 -6.36
N ASN A 33 -8.78 0.33 -5.74
CA ASN A 33 -10.06 0.52 -6.40
C ASN A 33 -10.52 1.96 -6.19
N VAL A 34 -10.88 2.64 -7.27
CA VAL A 34 -11.55 3.95 -7.19
C VAL A 34 -13.01 3.71 -6.85
N LEU A 35 -13.48 4.26 -5.72
CA LEU A 35 -14.88 4.13 -5.32
C LEU A 35 -15.72 5.26 -5.94
N ASP A 36 -15.23 6.49 -5.82
CA ASP A 36 -15.84 7.70 -6.37
C ASP A 36 -14.77 8.80 -6.58
N SER A 37 -15.20 10.05 -6.79
CA SER A 37 -14.29 11.20 -6.99
C SER A 37 -13.46 11.57 -5.75
N LYS A 38 -13.82 11.07 -4.58
CA LYS A 38 -13.27 11.44 -3.28
C LYS A 38 -12.60 10.29 -2.55
N TRP A 39 -13.05 9.05 -2.75
CA TRP A 39 -12.62 7.89 -2.00
C TRP A 39 -11.97 6.82 -2.86
N ILE A 40 -10.92 6.23 -2.32
CA ILE A 40 -10.30 5.01 -2.83
C ILE A 40 -10.35 3.92 -1.77
N GLN A 41 -10.41 2.67 -2.22
CA GLN A 41 -10.22 1.49 -1.40
C GLN A 41 -8.92 0.82 -1.82
N VAL A 42 -8.13 0.37 -0.86
CA VAL A 42 -6.98 -0.49 -1.13
C VAL A 42 -7.23 -1.81 -0.43
N VAL A 43 -7.23 -2.90 -1.20
CA VAL A 43 -7.32 -4.28 -0.71
C VAL A 43 -5.91 -4.86 -0.73
N PHE A 44 -5.34 -5.09 0.44
CA PHE A 44 -4.01 -5.67 0.61
C PHE A 44 -4.08 -7.19 0.72
N GLU A 45 -3.14 -7.84 0.02
CA GLU A 45 -2.81 -9.25 0.20
C GLU A 45 -2.20 -9.49 1.60
N ALA A 46 -2.05 -10.75 1.99
CA ALA A 46 -1.40 -11.11 3.24
C ALA A 46 0.02 -10.51 3.31
N PRO A 47 0.39 -9.81 4.40
CA PRO A 47 1.71 -9.19 4.53
C PRO A 47 2.85 -10.19 4.46
N GLU A 48 3.94 -9.77 3.81
CA GLU A 48 5.21 -10.49 3.78
C GLU A 48 6.14 -9.94 4.86
N LEU A 49 6.58 -10.81 5.78
CA LEU A 49 7.64 -10.51 6.73
C LEU A 49 8.95 -11.13 6.25
N LYS A 50 9.99 -10.31 6.13
CA LYS A 50 11.36 -10.75 5.93
C LYS A 50 12.19 -10.42 7.15
N VAL A 51 12.99 -11.38 7.59
CA VAL A 51 13.95 -11.25 8.70
C VAL A 51 15.24 -11.94 8.27
N GLY A 52 16.31 -11.17 8.05
CA GLY A 52 17.52 -11.68 7.40
C GLY A 52 17.20 -12.30 6.02
N SER A 53 17.56 -13.58 5.81
CA SER A 53 17.27 -14.33 4.59
C SER A 53 15.93 -15.08 4.62
N LEU A 54 15.26 -15.14 5.77
CA LEU A 54 13.98 -15.84 5.92
C LEU A 54 12.83 -14.92 5.54
N GLY A 55 11.90 -15.44 4.74
CA GLY A 55 10.68 -14.74 4.34
C GLY A 55 9.46 -15.63 4.53
N PHE A 56 8.41 -15.09 5.13
CA PHE A 56 7.13 -15.78 5.30
C PHE A 56 5.96 -14.80 5.20
N GLN A 57 4.80 -15.30 4.78
CA GLN A 57 3.55 -14.56 4.80
C GLN A 57 2.82 -14.81 6.12
N TYR A 58 2.12 -13.80 6.62
CA TYR A 58 1.35 -13.91 7.85
C TYR A 58 0.08 -13.07 7.77
N GLY A 59 -0.90 -13.39 8.61
CA GLY A 59 -2.20 -12.73 8.60
C GLY A 59 -3.05 -13.14 7.41
N GLY A 60 -3.97 -12.25 7.03
CA GLY A 60 -4.86 -12.43 5.89
C GLY A 60 -5.01 -11.13 5.11
N GLU A 61 -5.94 -11.13 4.17
CA GLU A 61 -6.29 -9.91 3.44
C GLU A 61 -6.79 -8.82 4.38
N SER A 62 -6.50 -7.58 4.04
CA SER A 62 -7.00 -6.41 4.77
C SER A 62 -7.42 -5.32 3.81
N GLU A 63 -8.37 -4.49 4.23
CA GLU A 63 -8.84 -3.37 3.43
C GLU A 63 -8.73 -2.05 4.17
N VAL A 64 -8.45 -0.99 3.41
CA VAL A 64 -8.50 0.39 3.92
C VAL A 64 -9.21 1.28 2.92
N LYS A 65 -10.05 2.18 3.43
CA LYS A 65 -10.64 3.29 2.66
C LYS A 65 -9.89 4.58 2.99
N LEU A 66 -9.50 5.29 1.94
CA LEU A 66 -8.76 6.55 2.03
C LEU A 66 -9.53 7.64 1.31
N GLU A 67 -9.76 8.76 2.00
CA GLU A 67 -10.20 10.01 1.41
C GLU A 67 -9.01 10.63 0.70
N ILE A 68 -9.16 10.94 -0.59
CA ILE A 68 -8.17 11.71 -1.34
C ILE A 68 -8.27 13.17 -0.89
N THR A 69 -7.25 13.65 -0.19
CA THR A 69 -7.21 15.04 0.28
C THR A 69 -6.36 15.95 -0.62
N TYR A 70 -5.40 15.37 -1.35
CA TYR A 70 -4.55 16.10 -2.29
C TYR A 70 -3.92 15.14 -3.30
N VAL A 71 -3.81 15.59 -4.55
CA VAL A 71 -3.13 14.87 -5.63
C VAL A 71 -2.45 15.88 -6.54
N ASP A 72 -1.15 15.69 -6.77
CA ASP A 72 -0.39 16.38 -7.82
C ASP A 72 0.40 15.38 -8.66
N GLU A 73 1.39 15.83 -9.43
CA GLU A 73 2.23 14.97 -10.27
C GLU A 73 3.16 14.04 -9.48
N LYS A 74 3.55 14.40 -8.25
CA LYS A 74 4.61 13.73 -7.47
C LYS A 74 4.06 12.99 -6.25
N ILE A 75 2.97 13.46 -5.67
CA ILE A 75 2.43 12.99 -4.40
C ILE A 75 0.91 12.86 -4.42
N ARG A 76 0.43 11.93 -3.60
CA ARG A 76 -0.98 11.81 -3.20
C ARG A 76 -1.04 11.77 -1.68
N LEU A 77 -1.91 12.58 -1.10
CA LEU A 77 -2.26 12.53 0.31
C LEU A 77 -3.59 11.81 0.48
N GLY A 78 -3.62 10.85 1.39
CA GLY A 78 -4.82 10.10 1.76
C GLY A 78 -5.10 10.19 3.24
N ARG A 79 -6.36 10.37 3.64
CA ARG A 79 -6.80 10.28 5.04
C ARG A 79 -7.58 8.99 5.24
N GLY A 80 -7.10 8.14 6.16
CA GLY A 80 -7.80 6.93 6.56
C GLY A 80 -9.02 7.24 7.43
N SER A 81 -9.97 6.31 7.47
CA SER A 81 -11.21 6.43 8.26
C SER A 81 -10.99 6.66 9.76
N ARG A 82 -9.84 6.24 10.30
CA ARG A 82 -9.44 6.44 11.71
C ARG A 82 -8.56 7.69 11.94
N GLY A 83 -8.45 8.56 10.94
CA GLY A 83 -7.70 9.82 11.04
C GLY A 83 -6.22 9.75 10.67
N SER A 84 -5.66 8.57 10.41
CA SER A 84 -4.29 8.41 9.91
C SER A 84 -4.09 9.13 8.56
N LEU A 85 -2.94 9.77 8.38
CA LEU A 85 -2.54 10.40 7.12
C LEU A 85 -1.50 9.54 6.40
N PHE A 86 -1.66 9.40 5.09
CA PHE A 86 -0.80 8.61 4.23
C PHE A 86 -0.24 9.49 3.11
N VAL A 87 1.05 9.37 2.86
CA VAL A 87 1.74 10.03 1.75
C VAL A 87 2.20 8.97 0.76
N PHE A 88 1.69 9.05 -0.46
CA PHE A 88 2.08 8.15 -1.55
C PHE A 88 2.88 8.94 -2.57
N LEU A 89 4.09 8.46 -2.88
CA LEU A 89 4.83 8.95 -4.04
C LEU A 89 4.18 8.41 -5.31
N ARG A 90 3.93 9.29 -6.28
CA ARG A 90 3.48 8.93 -7.62
C ARG A 90 4.71 8.73 -8.51
N ARG A 91 4.69 7.68 -9.32
CA ARG A 91 5.73 7.35 -10.32
C ARG A 91 5.10 7.37 -11.70
#